data_AF-A0A7X7KYQ9-F1
#
_entry.id   AF-A0A7X7KYQ9-F1
#
_cell.length_a   1.000
_cell.length_b   1.000
_cell.length_c   1.000
_cell.angle_alpha   90.00
_cell.angle_beta   90.00
_cell.angle_gamma   90.00
#
_symmetry.space_group_name_H-M   'P 1'
#
loop_
_entity.id
_entity.type
_entity.pdbx_description
1 polymer ?
#
loop_
_entity_poly.entity_id
_entity_poly.type
_entity_poly.pdbx_seq_one_letter_code
_entity_poly.pdbx_strand_id
1 'polypeptide(L)'
;DVENRPFTTSDDTSDTYFALLYDLLVGGELDLKGNFKADVTTLHANGDATIKGSAETDAKTVSSAGTVEWKKADGTVTLLSNQSPVPVLTEALLAAIQAFIDYAADNDAVYASGSDIPASPPGGVAFCTGSPDGWSRSGDGCFIFAGDASFQGGALDVNSVNGYPAIIVLGTGEVKMNSGSEVHGAILVPHGSMKINGHAVIYGPILVGQGMIGNGTADLYAGDGQGFNLPPGDTITDKVVITAWH
;
A
#
# COMPACT_ATOMS: atom_id res chain seq x y z
N ASP A 1 -30.16 -13.94 5.10
CA ASP A 1 -29.65 -15.24 5.53
C ASP A 1 -28.57 -15.64 4.56
N VAL A 2 -27.32 -15.38 4.94
CA VAL A 2 -26.13 -15.67 4.13
C VAL A 2 -25.28 -16.55 5.02
N GLU A 3 -25.27 -17.83 4.69
CA GLU A 3 -24.50 -18.85 5.38
C GLU A 3 -23.01 -18.53 5.32
N ASN A 4 -22.44 -18.31 6.50
CA ASN A 4 -21.00 -18.26 6.73
C ASN A 4 -20.44 -19.67 6.53
N ARG A 5 -19.98 -19.98 5.32
CA ARG A 5 -19.26 -21.24 5.05
C ARG A 5 -17.78 -21.03 5.36
N PRO A 6 -17.19 -21.80 6.29
CA PRO A 6 -15.76 -21.71 6.56
C PRO A 6 -15.00 -22.26 5.36
N PHE A 7 -14.08 -21.46 4.82
CA PHE A 7 -13.10 -21.91 3.84
C PHE A 7 -12.01 -22.66 4.60
N THR A 8 -11.95 -23.98 4.45
CA THR A 8 -10.80 -24.77 4.90
C THR A 8 -9.63 -24.49 3.96
N THR A 9 -8.64 -23.74 4.41
CA THR A 9 -7.31 -23.77 3.80
C THR A 9 -6.56 -24.97 4.38
N SER A 10 -6.23 -25.90 3.50
CA SER A 10 -5.34 -27.03 3.76
C SER A 10 -3.97 -26.55 4.24
N ASP A 11 -3.37 -27.33 5.15
CA ASP A 11 -1.99 -27.21 5.65
C ASP A 11 -0.95 -27.25 4.51
N ASP A 12 -0.74 -26.12 3.86
CA ASP A 12 0.52 -25.81 3.20
C ASP A 12 1.02 -24.50 3.78
N THR A 13 2.32 -24.41 4.03
CA THR A 13 3.03 -23.18 4.38
C THR A 13 3.09 -22.23 3.17
N SER A 14 1.94 -21.97 2.55
CA SER A 14 1.78 -20.99 1.49
C SER A 14 1.75 -19.61 2.14
N ASP A 15 2.64 -18.72 1.68
CA ASP A 15 2.61 -17.30 2.02
C ASP A 15 1.17 -16.77 1.96
N THR A 16 0.67 -16.26 3.08
CA THR A 16 -0.73 -15.83 3.15
C THR A 16 -0.86 -14.53 2.36
N TYR A 17 -1.49 -14.54 1.20
CA TYR A 17 -1.60 -13.35 0.35
C TYR A 17 -2.79 -12.47 0.77
N PHE A 18 -2.55 -11.18 0.99
CA PHE A 18 -3.58 -10.17 1.18
C PHE A 18 -3.91 -9.48 -0.15
N ALA A 19 -5.10 -9.75 -0.68
CA ALA A 19 -5.58 -9.14 -1.91
C ALA A 19 -6.17 -7.74 -1.65
N LEU A 20 -5.69 -6.76 -2.41
CA LEU A 20 -6.31 -5.45 -2.54
C LEU A 20 -7.34 -5.49 -3.68
N LEU A 21 -8.40 -4.68 -3.54
CA LEU A 21 -9.47 -4.62 -4.53
C LEU A 21 -9.07 -3.84 -5.79
N TYR A 22 -8.08 -2.97 -5.68
CA TYR A 22 -7.63 -2.08 -6.75
C TYR A 22 -6.11 -1.95 -6.72
N ASP A 23 -5.52 -1.70 -7.88
CA ASP A 23 -4.11 -1.31 -7.98
C ASP A 23 -3.89 0.09 -7.41
N LEU A 24 -4.89 0.96 -7.54
CA LEU A 24 -4.89 2.28 -6.91
C LEU A 24 -6.25 2.54 -6.25
N LEU A 25 -6.26 2.52 -4.91
CA LEU A 25 -7.42 2.86 -4.08
C LEU A 25 -7.16 4.14 -3.29
N VAL A 26 -8.04 5.13 -3.46
CA VAL A 26 -7.96 6.43 -2.77
C VAL A 26 -9.26 6.69 -2.01
N GLY A 27 -9.17 6.93 -0.70
CA GLY A 27 -10.33 7.12 0.18
C GLY A 27 -10.98 8.50 0.10
N GLY A 28 -10.38 9.43 -0.63
CA GLY A 28 -10.91 10.76 -0.94
C GLY A 28 -10.72 11.10 -2.42
N GLU A 29 -10.39 12.36 -2.70
CA GLU A 29 -10.15 12.83 -4.06
C GLU A 29 -8.85 12.25 -4.64
N LEU A 30 -8.90 11.83 -5.90
CA LEU A 30 -7.74 11.51 -6.71
C LEU A 30 -7.58 12.61 -7.78
N ASP A 31 -6.43 13.27 -7.77
CA ASP A 31 -6.09 14.30 -8.76
C ASP A 31 -4.73 14.02 -9.41
N LEU A 32 -4.76 13.47 -10.63
CA LEU A 32 -3.58 13.21 -11.45
C LEU A 32 -3.41 14.31 -12.51
N LYS A 33 -2.24 14.97 -12.46
CA LYS A 33 -1.85 16.12 -13.28
C LYS A 33 -0.44 15.93 -13.87
N GLY A 34 -0.12 16.72 -14.89
CA GLY A 34 1.20 16.71 -15.53
C GLY A 34 1.27 15.68 -16.66
N ASN A 35 2.41 15.01 -16.82
CA ASN A 35 2.63 13.85 -17.69
C ASN A 35 2.68 12.56 -16.83
N PHE A 36 1.82 12.48 -15.81
CA PHE A 36 1.76 11.33 -14.91
C PHE A 36 1.26 10.10 -15.66
N LYS A 37 1.93 8.95 -15.54
CA LYS A 37 1.50 7.69 -16.14
C LYS A 37 1.07 6.71 -15.05
N ALA A 38 -0.09 6.07 -15.23
CA ALA A 38 -0.53 4.97 -14.38
C ALA A 38 -0.86 3.73 -15.21
N ASP A 39 0.12 2.85 -15.39
CA ASP A 39 -0.01 1.52 -15.99
C ASP A 39 -0.51 0.52 -14.94
N VAL A 40 -1.76 0.70 -14.54
CA VAL A 40 -2.47 -0.11 -13.56
C VAL A 40 -3.74 -0.63 -14.19
N THR A 41 -4.31 -1.74 -13.71
CA THR A 41 -5.53 -2.34 -14.30
C THR A 41 -6.80 -1.68 -13.78
N THR A 42 -6.89 -1.43 -12.47
CA THR A 42 -8.10 -0.90 -11.82
C THR A 42 -7.80 0.24 -10.85
N LEU A 43 -8.62 1.28 -10.92
CA LEU A 43 -8.51 2.48 -10.09
C LEU A 43 -9.87 2.81 -9.44
N HIS A 44 -9.83 3.20 -8.17
CA HIS A 44 -10.99 3.72 -7.46
C HIS A 44 -10.66 4.92 -6.57
N ALA A 45 -11.54 5.93 -6.61
CA ALA A 45 -11.54 7.03 -5.66
C ALA A 45 -12.91 7.16 -4.96
N ASN A 46 -12.93 7.23 -3.63
CA ASN A 46 -14.16 7.49 -2.89
C ASN A 46 -14.61 8.97 -3.00
N GLY A 47 -13.73 9.87 -3.41
CA GLY A 47 -14.06 11.23 -3.88
C GLY A 47 -14.01 11.32 -5.40
N ASP A 48 -13.94 12.53 -5.94
CA ASP A 48 -13.77 12.74 -7.38
C ASP A 48 -12.44 12.17 -7.89
N ALA A 49 -12.45 11.56 -9.06
CA ALA A 49 -11.28 11.10 -9.79
C ALA A 49 -11.04 11.99 -11.01
N THR A 50 -10.02 12.83 -10.96
CA THR A 50 -9.63 13.69 -12.08
C THR A 50 -8.30 13.29 -12.69
N ILE A 51 -8.28 13.01 -13.98
CA ILE A 51 -7.09 12.69 -14.78
C ILE A 51 -6.97 13.75 -15.88
N LYS A 52 -6.05 14.70 -15.71
CA LYS A 52 -5.97 15.91 -16.54
C LYS A 52 -4.53 16.28 -16.94
N GLY A 53 -4.43 17.30 -17.79
CA GLY A 53 -3.17 17.69 -18.42
C GLY A 53 -2.77 16.71 -19.51
N SER A 54 -1.58 16.13 -19.38
CA SER A 54 -1.06 15.05 -20.22
C SER A 54 -0.99 13.72 -19.48
N ALA A 55 -1.59 13.62 -18.30
CA ALA A 55 -1.64 12.37 -17.56
C ALA A 55 -2.42 11.31 -18.33
N GLU A 56 -1.93 10.07 -18.26
CA GLU A 56 -2.49 8.92 -18.94
C GLU A 56 -2.50 7.71 -17.99
N THR A 57 -3.42 6.78 -18.25
CA THR A 57 -3.50 5.53 -17.51
C THR A 57 -3.87 4.42 -18.48
N ASP A 58 -3.27 3.25 -18.30
CA ASP A 58 -3.60 2.03 -19.05
C ASP A 58 -4.73 1.22 -18.35
N ALA A 59 -5.39 1.83 -17.35
CA ALA A 59 -6.48 1.22 -16.60
C ALA A 59 -7.65 0.81 -17.49
N LYS A 60 -8.14 -0.41 -17.27
CA LYS A 60 -9.34 -0.93 -17.92
C LYS A 60 -10.61 -0.37 -17.28
N THR A 61 -10.52 -0.02 -16.00
CA THR A 61 -11.62 0.56 -15.23
C THR A 61 -11.11 1.67 -14.33
N VAL A 62 -11.70 2.85 -14.49
CA VAL A 62 -11.56 3.98 -13.56
C VAL A 62 -12.93 4.24 -12.95
N SER A 63 -13.03 4.08 -11.64
CA SER A 63 -14.27 4.22 -10.90
C SER A 63 -14.15 5.28 -9.81
N SER A 64 -15.27 5.92 -9.48
CA SER A 64 -15.34 6.90 -8.41
C SER A 64 -16.71 6.88 -7.75
N ALA A 65 -16.76 7.10 -6.44
CA ALA A 65 -18.03 7.36 -5.75
C ALA A 65 -18.56 8.79 -5.98
N GLY A 66 -17.70 9.70 -6.42
CA GLY A 66 -18.05 11.00 -7.00
C GLY A 66 -18.06 10.94 -8.53
N THR A 67 -17.35 11.87 -9.16
CA THR A 67 -17.24 12.00 -10.61
C THR A 67 -15.91 11.46 -11.14
N VAL A 68 -15.94 10.87 -12.34
CA VAL A 68 -14.74 10.55 -13.12
C VAL A 68 -14.61 11.56 -14.26
N GLU A 69 -13.53 12.35 -14.23
CA GLU A 69 -13.16 13.26 -15.30
C GLU A 69 -11.82 12.86 -15.90
N TRP A 70 -11.79 12.49 -17.18
CA TRP A 70 -10.55 12.17 -17.88
C TRP A 70 -10.47 12.88 -19.24
N LYS A 71 -9.50 13.79 -19.35
CA LYS A 71 -9.35 14.68 -20.52
C LYS A 71 -8.94 13.95 -21.82
N LYS A 72 -8.27 12.79 -21.73
CA LYS A 72 -7.68 12.07 -22.86
C LYS A 72 -8.10 10.61 -22.95
N ALA A 73 -9.28 10.26 -22.42
CA ALA A 73 -9.79 8.89 -22.54
C ALA A 73 -9.81 8.46 -24.02
N ASP A 74 -9.19 7.33 -24.34
CA ASP A 74 -9.06 6.81 -25.70
C ASP A 74 -10.29 6.01 -26.18
N GLY A 75 -11.31 5.90 -25.31
CA GLY A 75 -12.56 5.19 -25.55
C GLY A 75 -12.51 3.68 -25.28
N THR A 76 -11.36 3.13 -24.88
CA THR A 76 -11.20 1.71 -24.54
C THR A 76 -11.41 1.43 -23.05
N VAL A 77 -11.49 2.49 -22.23
CA VAL A 77 -11.60 2.41 -20.77
C VAL A 77 -13.04 2.55 -20.28
N THR A 78 -13.40 1.75 -19.27
CA THR A 78 -14.68 1.87 -18.57
C THR A 78 -14.59 2.96 -17.49
N LEU A 79 -15.35 4.05 -17.65
CA LEU A 79 -15.43 5.14 -16.67
C LEU A 79 -16.74 5.04 -15.88
N LEU A 80 -16.63 4.89 -14.56
CA LEU A 80 -17.76 4.65 -13.67
C LEU A 80 -17.84 5.72 -12.58
N SER A 81 -18.66 6.75 -12.80
CA SER A 81 -19.00 7.75 -11.78
C SER A 81 -20.13 7.26 -10.85
N ASN A 82 -20.27 7.89 -9.69
CA ASN A 82 -21.34 7.66 -8.70
C ASN A 82 -21.47 6.21 -8.22
N GLN A 83 -20.34 5.51 -8.10
CA GLN A 83 -20.28 4.17 -7.53
C GLN A 83 -20.45 4.19 -6.01
N SER A 84 -20.66 3.04 -5.39
CA SER A 84 -20.63 2.96 -3.93
C SER A 84 -19.21 3.18 -3.40
N PRO A 85 -19.03 3.95 -2.31
CA PRO A 85 -17.73 4.05 -1.65
C PRO A 85 -17.19 2.68 -1.26
N VAL A 86 -15.88 2.49 -1.45
CA VAL A 86 -15.16 1.27 -1.09
C VAL A 86 -14.52 1.47 0.30
N PRO A 87 -14.66 0.50 1.22
CA PRO A 87 -13.97 0.55 2.50
C PRO A 87 -12.44 0.54 2.30
N VAL A 88 -11.76 1.63 2.71
CA VAL A 88 -10.29 1.72 2.65
C VAL A 88 -9.65 1.08 3.87
N LEU A 89 -10.26 1.27 5.05
CA LEU A 89 -9.81 0.73 6.32
C LEU A 89 -10.76 -0.40 6.74
N THR A 90 -10.46 -1.62 6.29
CA THR A 90 -11.14 -2.82 6.76
C THR A 90 -10.46 -3.36 8.01
N GLU A 91 -11.21 -4.07 8.85
CA GLU A 91 -10.62 -4.81 9.98
C GLU A 91 -9.53 -5.80 9.51
N ALA A 92 -9.71 -6.39 8.32
CA ALA A 92 -8.73 -7.27 7.71
C ALA A 92 -7.42 -6.55 7.34
N LEU A 93 -7.50 -5.34 6.77
CA LEU A 93 -6.29 -4.56 6.45
C LEU A 93 -5.56 -4.13 7.72
N LEU A 94 -6.30 -3.71 8.75
CA LEU A 94 -5.71 -3.37 10.05
C LEU A 94 -5.03 -4.58 10.69
N ALA A 95 -5.65 -5.77 10.62
CA ALA A 95 -5.04 -7.01 11.10
C ALA A 95 -3.79 -7.39 10.30
N ALA A 96 -3.80 -7.22 8.97
CA ALA A 96 -2.64 -7.46 8.11
C ALA A 96 -1.46 -6.53 8.46
N ILE A 97 -1.73 -5.23 8.65
CA ILE A 97 -0.72 -4.26 9.10
C ILE A 97 -0.21 -4.64 10.49
N GLN A 98 -1.09 -5.03 11.40
CA GLN A 98 -0.70 -5.46 12.74
C GLN A 98 0.22 -6.68 12.71
N ALA A 99 -0.05 -7.67 11.83
CA ALA A 99 0.81 -8.83 11.67
C ALA A 99 2.25 -8.45 11.26
N PHE A 100 2.42 -7.42 10.44
CA PHE A 100 3.75 -6.89 10.12
C PHE A 100 4.44 -6.19 11.30
N ILE A 101 3.68 -5.45 12.11
CA ILE A 101 4.20 -4.79 13.31
C ILE A 101 4.66 -5.84 14.33
N ASP A 102 3.85 -6.86 14.55
CA ASP A 102 4.17 -7.97 15.46
C ASP A 102 5.39 -8.73 14.94
N TYR A 103 5.44 -9.03 13.64
CA TYR A 103 6.58 -9.70 13.02
C TYR A 103 7.89 -8.88 13.12
N ALA A 104 7.83 -7.55 13.00
CA ALA A 104 9.00 -6.70 13.23
C ALA A 104 9.45 -6.77 14.71
N ALA A 105 8.52 -6.83 15.66
CA ALA A 105 8.84 -6.98 17.08
C ALA A 105 9.49 -8.34 17.38
N ASP A 106 8.97 -9.42 16.82
CA ASP A 106 9.51 -10.77 17.01
C ASP A 106 10.91 -10.96 16.41
N ASN A 107 11.29 -10.09 15.45
CA ASN A 107 12.61 -10.08 14.82
C ASN A 107 13.54 -8.99 15.37
N ASP A 108 13.20 -8.36 16.51
CA ASP A 108 13.98 -7.27 17.11
C ASP A 108 14.22 -6.08 16.15
N ALA A 109 13.29 -5.83 15.22
CA ALA A 109 13.36 -4.82 14.17
C ALA A 109 12.44 -3.61 14.44
N VAL A 110 12.33 -3.23 15.72
CA VAL A 110 11.58 -2.05 16.17
C VAL A 110 12.56 -0.94 16.52
N TYR A 111 12.40 0.22 15.87
CA TYR A 111 13.32 1.35 15.97
C TYR A 111 12.61 2.56 16.57
N ALA A 112 13.32 3.31 17.41
CA ALA A 112 12.83 4.56 17.99
C ALA A 112 13.20 5.80 17.15
N SER A 113 14.08 5.65 16.16
CA SER A 113 14.57 6.72 15.29
C SER A 113 14.82 6.18 13.88
N GLY A 114 14.51 7.00 12.87
CA GLY A 114 14.79 6.71 11.46
C GLY A 114 16.28 6.46 11.20
N SER A 115 17.17 7.12 11.94
CA SER A 115 18.63 6.93 11.84
C SER A 115 19.11 5.52 12.14
N ASP A 116 18.32 4.76 12.90
CA ASP A 116 18.71 3.44 13.41
C ASP A 116 18.17 2.32 12.50
N ILE A 117 17.30 2.68 11.56
CA ILE A 117 16.71 1.74 10.61
C ILE A 117 17.81 1.28 9.61
N PRO A 118 18.15 -0.01 9.56
CA PRO A 118 19.11 -0.53 8.60
C PRO A 118 18.49 -0.59 7.19
N ALA A 119 19.34 -0.64 6.18
CA ALA A 119 18.91 -0.84 4.79
C ALA A 119 18.25 -2.21 4.57
N SER A 120 18.59 -3.22 5.37
CA SER A 120 17.98 -4.55 5.31
C SER A 120 17.61 -5.00 6.72
N PRO A 121 16.38 -4.73 7.19
CA PRO A 121 15.98 -5.07 8.55
C PRO A 121 15.86 -6.58 8.75
N PRO A 122 16.10 -7.09 9.98
CA PRO A 122 15.82 -8.48 10.34
C PRO A 122 14.39 -8.88 9.97
N GLY A 123 14.21 -10.10 9.44
CA GLY A 123 12.92 -10.57 8.92
C GLY A 123 12.44 -9.85 7.64
N GLY A 124 13.13 -8.80 7.18
CA GLY A 124 12.71 -7.99 6.04
C GLY A 124 11.62 -6.96 6.38
N VAL A 125 11.38 -6.67 7.67
CA VAL A 125 10.38 -5.68 8.11
C VAL A 125 10.98 -4.80 9.20
N ALA A 126 10.86 -3.48 9.06
CA ALA A 126 11.25 -2.50 10.09
C ALA A 126 10.02 -1.73 10.56
N PHE A 127 9.86 -1.59 11.88
CA PHE A 127 8.83 -0.73 12.47
C PHE A 127 9.45 0.43 13.25
N CYS A 128 9.28 1.66 12.73
CA CYS A 128 9.70 2.88 13.38
C CYS A 128 8.57 3.49 14.22
N THR A 129 8.79 3.56 15.53
CA THR A 129 7.85 4.15 16.50
C THR A 129 8.05 5.65 16.70
N GLY A 130 9.22 6.18 16.34
CA GLY A 130 9.57 7.60 16.46
C GLY A 130 9.60 8.34 15.11
N SER A 131 10.44 9.39 15.03
CA SER A 131 10.57 10.17 13.79
C SER A 131 11.28 9.38 12.69
N PRO A 132 10.82 9.43 11.42
CA PRO A 132 11.54 8.86 10.28
C PRO A 132 12.79 9.66 9.89
N ASP A 133 13.05 10.81 10.52
CA ASP A 133 14.21 11.65 10.23
C ASP A 133 15.53 10.87 10.39
N GLY A 134 16.46 11.12 9.48
CA GLY A 134 17.76 10.45 9.46
C GLY A 134 17.77 9.07 8.79
N TRP A 135 16.61 8.50 8.45
CA TRP A 135 16.56 7.27 7.63
C TRP A 135 17.16 7.54 6.24
N SER A 136 17.90 6.56 5.72
CA SER A 136 18.55 6.61 4.40
C SER A 136 17.58 6.76 3.25
N ARG A 137 16.31 6.34 3.45
CA ARG A 137 15.27 6.22 2.41
C ARG A 137 15.66 5.25 1.30
N SER A 138 16.53 4.30 1.64
CA SER A 138 16.94 3.25 0.74
C SER A 138 17.16 1.95 1.50
N GLY A 139 16.67 0.85 0.91
CA GLY A 139 16.79 -0.46 1.51
C GLY A 139 15.89 -1.53 0.89
N ASP A 140 16.13 -2.76 1.30
CA ASP A 140 15.37 -3.94 0.89
C ASP A 140 14.54 -4.42 2.09
N GLY A 141 13.22 -4.25 2.02
CA GLY A 141 12.31 -4.58 3.12
C GLY A 141 10.94 -3.92 3.03
N CYS A 142 10.15 -4.14 4.08
CA CYS A 142 8.95 -3.39 4.42
C CYS A 142 9.27 -2.36 5.51
N PHE A 143 9.10 -1.07 5.23
CA PHE A 143 9.37 0.00 6.20
C PHE A 143 8.07 0.64 6.69
N ILE A 144 7.81 0.50 7.99
CA ILE A 144 6.57 0.90 8.64
C ILE A 144 6.84 2.09 9.57
N PHE A 145 6.09 3.16 9.42
CA PHE A 145 6.19 4.35 10.25
C PHE A 145 4.91 4.57 11.04
N ALA A 146 5.01 4.56 12.38
CA ALA A 146 3.87 4.76 13.27
C ALA A 146 3.25 6.16 13.15
N GLY A 147 4.08 7.17 12.90
CA GLY A 147 3.69 8.56 12.74
C GLY A 147 3.71 9.03 11.28
N ASP A 148 3.67 10.35 11.11
CA ASP A 148 3.79 10.98 9.80
C ASP A 148 5.18 10.74 9.21
N ALA A 149 5.22 10.47 7.91
CA ALA A 149 6.46 10.36 7.14
C ALA A 149 6.40 11.18 5.87
N SER A 150 7.51 11.87 5.58
CA SER A 150 7.67 12.67 4.36
C SER A 150 9.02 12.35 3.75
N PHE A 151 9.00 11.90 2.50
CA PHE A 151 10.20 11.54 1.75
C PHE A 151 10.67 12.71 0.87
N GLN A 152 10.40 13.95 1.31
CA GLN A 152 10.89 15.15 0.63
C GLN A 152 12.38 15.39 0.86
N GLY A 153 13.06 15.89 -0.17
CA GLY A 153 14.48 16.27 -0.12
C GLY A 153 15.46 15.18 -0.56
N GLY A 154 14.98 14.03 -1.03
CA GLY A 154 15.80 12.95 -1.60
C GLY A 154 14.94 11.91 -2.31
N ALA A 155 15.57 11.01 -3.04
CA ALA A 155 14.92 9.84 -3.62
C ALA A 155 14.54 8.83 -2.52
N LEU A 156 13.41 8.17 -2.66
CA LEU A 156 13.05 6.96 -1.94
C LEU A 156 13.34 5.76 -2.86
N ASP A 157 14.31 4.91 -2.51
CA ASP A 157 14.79 3.79 -3.33
C ASP A 157 14.65 2.47 -2.55
N VAL A 158 13.48 1.83 -2.65
CA VAL A 158 13.08 0.73 -1.77
C VAL A 158 12.63 -0.47 -2.57
N ASN A 159 13.16 -1.64 -2.24
CA ASN A 159 12.73 -2.92 -2.79
C ASN A 159 12.02 -3.77 -1.72
N SER A 160 10.80 -4.17 -1.99
CA SER A 160 10.11 -5.17 -1.19
C SER A 160 10.85 -6.50 -1.23
N VAL A 161 10.81 -7.22 -0.10
CA VAL A 161 11.28 -8.59 0.02
C VAL A 161 10.10 -9.49 0.35
N ASN A 162 10.16 -10.75 -0.10
CA ASN A 162 9.13 -11.77 0.15
C ASN A 162 7.71 -11.37 -0.31
N GLY A 163 7.58 -10.41 -1.23
CA GLY A 163 6.29 -9.90 -1.68
C GLY A 163 5.55 -9.04 -0.65
N TYR A 164 6.23 -8.55 0.38
CA TYR A 164 5.66 -7.66 1.40
C TYR A 164 5.36 -6.25 0.82
N PRO A 165 4.63 -5.40 1.54
CA PRO A 165 4.60 -3.97 1.21
C PRO A 165 5.99 -3.37 1.27
N ALA A 166 6.30 -2.40 0.42
CA ALA A 166 7.54 -1.64 0.52
C ALA A 166 7.45 -0.60 1.66
N ILE A 167 6.32 0.09 1.75
CA ILE A 167 6.13 1.23 2.65
C ILE A 167 4.74 1.18 3.29
N ILE A 168 4.69 1.39 4.60
CA ILE A 168 3.46 1.61 5.37
C ILE A 168 3.62 2.88 6.21
N VAL A 169 2.73 3.84 6.08
CA VAL A 169 2.73 5.08 6.90
C VAL A 169 1.39 5.20 7.61
N LEU A 170 1.42 5.08 8.94
CA LEU A 170 0.23 5.08 9.79
C LEU A 170 -0.17 6.48 10.27
N GLY A 171 0.68 7.48 10.03
CA GLY A 171 0.36 8.89 10.25
C GLY A 171 -0.85 9.37 9.46
N THR A 172 -1.43 10.48 9.92
CA THR A 172 -2.62 11.10 9.31
C THR A 172 -2.25 12.25 8.37
N GLY A 173 -0.97 12.64 8.32
CA GLY A 173 -0.45 13.70 7.48
C GLY A 173 -0.32 13.34 5.99
N GLU A 174 0.28 14.27 5.24
CA GLU A 174 0.55 14.10 3.80
C GLU A 174 1.93 13.45 3.60
N VAL A 175 1.93 12.22 3.05
CA VAL A 175 3.14 11.54 2.58
C VAL A 175 3.55 12.12 1.25
N LYS A 176 4.73 12.71 1.19
CA LYS A 176 5.26 13.37 0.00
C LYS A 176 6.43 12.57 -0.59
N MET A 177 6.33 12.23 -1.87
CA MET A 177 7.41 11.63 -2.65
C MET A 177 7.87 12.58 -3.76
N ASN A 178 9.16 12.59 -4.01
CA ASN A 178 9.81 13.51 -4.94
C ASN A 178 10.52 12.77 -6.08
N SER A 179 11.05 13.55 -7.03
CA SER A 179 11.82 13.06 -8.17
C SER A 179 12.99 12.15 -7.79
N GLY A 180 13.22 11.13 -8.60
CA GLY A 180 14.28 10.13 -8.44
C GLY A 180 13.89 8.95 -7.56
N SER A 181 12.67 8.91 -7.01
CA SER A 181 12.21 7.79 -6.19
C SER A 181 11.89 6.58 -7.06
N GLU A 182 12.28 5.40 -6.61
CA GLU A 182 11.96 4.10 -7.19
C GLU A 182 11.48 3.16 -6.06
N VAL A 183 10.26 2.65 -6.17
CA VAL A 183 9.67 1.81 -5.12
C VAL A 183 9.13 0.54 -5.74
N HIS A 184 9.60 -0.62 -5.29
CA HIS A 184 9.11 -1.92 -5.69
C HIS A 184 8.35 -2.56 -4.53
N GLY A 185 7.04 -2.71 -4.67
CA GLY A 185 6.13 -3.26 -3.66
C GLY A 185 4.99 -2.31 -3.32
N ALA A 186 4.01 -2.82 -2.55
CA ALA A 186 2.83 -2.06 -2.19
C ALA A 186 3.16 -0.85 -1.30
N ILE A 187 2.41 0.25 -1.47
CA ILE A 187 2.47 1.44 -0.61
C ILE A 187 1.13 1.61 0.10
N LEU A 188 1.15 1.61 1.43
CA LEU A 188 -0.04 1.74 2.26
C LEU A 188 0.04 3.04 3.10
N VAL A 189 -0.90 3.96 2.86
CA VAL A 189 -1.08 5.19 3.64
C VAL A 189 -2.51 5.22 4.19
N PRO A 190 -2.88 4.28 5.09
CA PRO A 190 -4.26 4.00 5.49
C PRO A 190 -5.03 5.17 6.10
N HIS A 191 -4.35 6.12 6.72
CA HIS A 191 -4.99 7.23 7.46
C HIS A 191 -4.67 8.62 6.90
N GLY A 192 -3.67 8.72 6.03
CA GLY A 192 -3.15 9.98 5.52
C GLY A 192 -3.49 10.24 4.05
N SER A 193 -2.89 11.30 3.52
CA SER A 193 -2.93 11.64 2.09
C SER A 193 -1.56 11.39 1.45
N MET A 194 -1.52 11.31 0.12
CA MET A 194 -0.28 11.11 -0.62
C MET A 194 -0.11 12.17 -1.71
N LYS A 195 1.11 12.69 -1.84
CA LYS A 195 1.49 13.60 -2.90
C LYS A 195 2.76 13.15 -3.59
N ILE A 196 2.66 12.85 -4.88
CA ILE A 196 3.80 12.48 -5.71
C ILE A 196 4.16 13.67 -6.60
N ASN A 197 5.39 14.17 -6.49
CA ASN A 197 5.89 15.26 -7.32
C ASN A 197 7.12 14.85 -8.13
N GLY A 198 7.19 15.29 -9.38
CA GLY A 198 8.34 15.02 -10.25
C GLY A 198 8.33 13.60 -10.83
N HIS A 199 9.51 13.05 -11.10
CA HIS A 199 9.67 11.71 -11.66
C HIS A 199 9.87 10.67 -10.56
N ALA A 200 8.85 9.89 -10.23
CA ALA A 200 8.96 8.72 -9.37
C ALA A 200 8.49 7.49 -10.13
N VAL A 201 9.08 6.34 -9.86
CA VAL A 201 8.71 5.07 -10.49
C VAL A 201 8.24 4.13 -9.38
N ILE A 202 7.01 3.63 -9.48
CA ILE A 202 6.42 2.77 -8.45
C ILE A 202 5.90 1.50 -9.10
N TYR A 203 6.34 0.35 -8.61
CA TYR A 203 5.94 -0.98 -9.05
C TYR A 203 5.17 -1.67 -7.94
N GLY A 204 3.85 -1.53 -7.92
CA GLY A 204 3.00 -2.16 -6.93
C GLY A 204 1.74 -1.36 -6.63
N PRO A 205 0.79 -1.98 -5.92
CA PRO A 205 -0.48 -1.35 -5.61
C PRO A 205 -0.32 -0.25 -4.55
N ILE A 206 -1.18 0.76 -4.63
CA ILE A 206 -1.19 1.91 -3.72
C ILE A 206 -2.57 2.03 -3.07
N LEU A 207 -2.59 2.14 -1.75
CA LEU A 207 -3.79 2.42 -0.96
C LEU A 207 -3.57 3.69 -0.13
N VAL A 208 -4.46 4.67 -0.28
CA VAL A 208 -4.42 5.95 0.44
C VAL A 208 -5.75 6.20 1.13
N GLY A 209 -5.72 6.49 2.43
CA GLY A 209 -6.90 6.69 3.27
C GLY A 209 -7.69 7.95 2.96
N GLN A 210 -6.99 9.03 2.63
CA GLN A 210 -7.58 10.32 2.29
C GLN A 210 -7.37 10.61 0.80
N GLY A 211 -6.88 11.79 0.42
CA GLY A 211 -6.68 12.16 -0.97
C GLY A 211 -5.30 11.77 -1.53
N MET A 212 -5.22 11.68 -2.85
CA MET A 212 -3.97 11.52 -3.58
C MET A 212 -3.83 12.59 -4.66
N ILE A 213 -2.67 13.25 -4.70
CA ILE A 213 -2.30 14.20 -5.76
C ILE A 213 -1.04 13.70 -6.47
N GLY A 214 -1.17 13.39 -7.75
CA GLY A 214 -0.04 13.14 -8.65
C GLY A 214 0.25 14.38 -9.48
N ASN A 215 1.46 14.94 -9.39
CA ASN A 215 1.85 16.08 -10.20
C ASN A 215 3.28 15.92 -10.74
N GLY A 216 3.42 15.59 -12.02
CA GLY A 216 4.75 15.47 -12.62
C GLY A 216 4.80 14.44 -13.73
N THR A 217 5.84 13.62 -13.71
CA THR A 217 6.17 12.59 -14.71
C THR A 217 6.39 11.26 -13.98
N ALA A 218 5.59 10.99 -12.95
CA ALA A 218 5.71 9.76 -12.20
C ALA A 218 4.98 8.65 -12.96
N ASP A 219 5.56 7.45 -12.90
CA ASP A 219 5.09 6.25 -13.55
C ASP A 219 4.68 5.24 -12.46
N LEU A 220 3.40 4.86 -12.45
CA LEU A 220 2.88 3.79 -11.60
C LEU A 220 2.66 2.54 -12.44
N TYR A 221 3.08 1.40 -11.91
CA TYR A 221 2.85 0.08 -12.49
C TYR A 221 2.16 -0.81 -11.47
N ALA A 222 1.25 -1.69 -11.90
CA ALA A 222 0.58 -2.64 -11.00
C ALA A 222 1.54 -3.58 -10.24
N GLY A 223 2.78 -3.74 -10.71
CA GLY A 223 3.76 -4.66 -10.14
C GLY A 223 3.38 -6.13 -10.38
N ASP A 224 3.78 -7.01 -9.45
CA ASP A 224 3.57 -8.46 -9.56
C ASP A 224 2.17 -8.94 -9.12
N GLY A 225 1.28 -8.03 -8.69
CA GLY A 225 -0.09 -8.37 -8.34
C GLY A 225 -0.81 -7.29 -7.52
N GLN A 226 -2.14 -7.43 -7.41
CA GLN A 226 -3.03 -6.50 -6.69
C GLN A 226 -3.06 -6.80 -5.19
N GLY A 227 -1.92 -6.72 -4.51
CA GLY A 227 -1.83 -7.09 -3.09
C GLY A 227 -0.40 -7.32 -2.62
N PHE A 228 -0.26 -8.04 -1.52
CA PHE A 228 1.03 -8.34 -0.90
C PHE A 228 0.95 -9.62 -0.08
N ASN A 229 2.09 -10.30 0.09
CA ASN A 229 2.22 -11.41 1.02
C ASN A 229 2.22 -10.91 2.46
N LEU A 230 1.65 -11.67 3.37
CA LEU A 230 1.74 -11.48 4.81
C LEU A 230 2.96 -12.22 5.37
N PRO A 231 3.55 -11.75 6.47
CA PRO A 231 4.60 -12.51 7.14
C PRO A 231 4.05 -13.86 7.64
N PRO A 232 4.91 -14.87 7.78
CA PRO A 232 4.49 -16.16 8.32
C PRO A 232 3.93 -15.96 9.73
N GLY A 233 2.68 -16.38 9.93
CA GLY A 233 2.08 -16.39 11.26
C GLY A 233 2.54 -17.59 12.07
N ASP A 234 2.65 -17.43 13.39
CA ASP A 234 2.84 -18.56 14.28
C ASP A 234 1.63 -19.49 14.18
N THR A 235 1.84 -20.69 13.65
CA THR A 235 0.93 -21.81 13.92
C THR A 235 1.01 -22.14 15.40
N ILE A 236 0.09 -21.61 16.21
CA ILE A 236 -0.15 -22.11 17.56
C ILE A 236 -0.54 -23.58 17.40
N THR A 237 0.40 -24.48 17.64
CA THR A 237 0.10 -25.91 17.75
C THR A 237 -0.60 -26.08 19.09
N ASP A 238 -1.91 -25.88 19.12
CA ASP A 238 -2.70 -26.15 20.32
C ASP A 238 -2.64 -27.67 20.56
N LYS A 239 -1.78 -28.10 21.48
CA LYS A 239 -1.75 -29.47 21.94
C LYS A 239 -3.05 -29.70 22.71
N VAL A 240 -4.08 -30.18 22.01
CA VAL A 240 -5.28 -30.69 22.67
C VAL A 240 -4.85 -31.84 23.57
N VAL A 241 -4.67 -31.55 24.87
CA VAL A 241 -4.56 -32.56 25.90
C VAL A 241 -5.96 -33.08 26.14
N ILE A 242 -6.32 -34.20 25.49
CA ILE A 242 -7.52 -34.95 25.86
C ILE A 242 -7.22 -35.65 27.18
N THR A 243 -7.61 -35.05 28.31
CA THR A 243 -7.78 -35.80 29.56
C THR A 243 -9.13 -36.50 29.52
N ALA A 244 -9.14 -37.75 29.07
CA ALA A 244 -10.27 -38.64 29.32
C ALA A 244 -10.32 -38.95 30.83
N TRP A 245 -11.41 -38.59 31.48
CA TRP A 245 -11.72 -39.07 32.84
C TRP A 245 -12.68 -40.27 32.72
N HIS A 246 -12.31 -41.35 33.42
CA HIS A 246 -13.04 -42.61 33.54
C HIS A 246 -14.29 -42.51 34.41
#